data_AF-A0A7X9FQW7-F1
#
_entry.id   AF-A0A7X9FQW7-F1
#
_cell.length_a   1.000
_cell.length_b   1.000
_cell.length_c   1.000
_cell.angle_alpha   90.00
_cell.angle_beta   90.00
_cell.angle_gamma   90.00
#
_symmetry.space_group_name_H-M   'P 1'
#
loop_
_entity.id
_entity.type
_entity.pdbx_description
1 polymer ?
#
loop_
_entity_poly.entity_id
_entity_poly.type
_entity_poly.pdbx_seq_one_letter_code
_entity_poly.pdbx_strand_id
1 'polypeptide(L)'
;MIVIVNNASWHKYASLNWHHMTVCYLPAYSPDFNPIEVYGEFLRSDFLLAIFQRQSKNLLRSSVHCTSVGGSIRLMPLVVFCQ
;
A
#
# COMPACT_ATOMS: atom_id res chain seq x y z
N MET A 1 22.96 -1.26 3.68
CA MET A 1 21.52 -0.94 3.55
C MET A 1 20.75 -1.91 4.41
N ILE A 2 19.74 -1.45 5.15
CA ILE A 2 18.95 -2.29 6.05
C ILE A 2 17.59 -2.57 5.41
N VAL A 3 17.15 -3.82 5.45
CA VAL A 3 15.83 -4.26 5.00
C VAL A 3 15.05 -4.75 6.22
N ILE A 4 13.86 -4.19 6.43
CA ILE A 4 12.95 -4.60 7.49
C ILE A 4 11.93 -5.55 6.88
N VAL A 5 11.79 -6.75 7.45
CA VAL A 5 10.87 -7.77 6.94
C VAL A 5 10.00 -8.35 8.04
N ASN A 6 8.78 -8.75 7.66
CA ASN A 6 7.90 -9.51 8.56
C ASN A 6 8.51 -10.91 8.84
N ASN A 7 8.05 -11.55 9.90
CA ASN A 7 8.61 -12.82 10.40
C ASN A 7 8.17 -14.07 9.60
N ALA A 8 7.74 -13.89 8.36
CA ALA A 8 7.21 -14.99 7.55
C ALA A 8 8.30 -15.96 7.10
N SER A 9 7.96 -17.26 7.03
CA SER A 9 8.93 -18.36 6.89
C SER A 9 9.78 -18.29 5.62
N TRP A 10 9.24 -17.80 4.51
CA TRP A 10 9.96 -17.61 3.24
C TRP A 10 11.11 -16.58 3.30
N HIS A 11 11.10 -15.66 4.27
CA HIS A 11 12.21 -14.72 4.46
C HIS A 11 13.43 -15.38 5.12
N LYS A 12 13.23 -16.58 5.70
CA LYS A 12 14.27 -17.36 6.40
C LYS A 12 14.73 -18.57 5.60
N TYR A 13 14.35 -18.66 4.33
CA TYR A 13 14.72 -19.80 3.50
C TYR A 13 16.23 -19.85 3.29
N ALA A 14 16.83 -21.03 3.47
CA ALA A 14 18.29 -21.18 3.53
C ALA A 14 19.02 -20.76 2.23
N SER A 15 18.33 -20.82 1.08
CA SER A 15 18.92 -20.38 -0.20
C SER A 15 18.78 -18.88 -0.45
N LEU A 16 18.16 -18.12 0.45
CA LEU A 16 17.94 -16.69 0.27
C LEU A 16 19.23 -15.92 0.57
N ASN A 17 19.77 -15.28 -0.46
CA ASN A 17 20.97 -14.45 -0.36
C ASN A 17 20.60 -12.97 -0.38
N TRP A 18 20.82 -12.28 0.74
CA TRP A 18 20.54 -10.85 0.89
C TRP A 18 21.66 -9.95 0.33
N HIS A 19 22.77 -10.55 -0.15
CA HIS A 19 23.93 -9.86 -0.70
C HIS A 19 24.45 -8.75 0.23
N HIS A 20 24.32 -7.48 -0.17
CA HIS A 20 24.83 -6.31 0.56
C HIS A 20 23.78 -5.67 1.48
N MET A 21 22.69 -6.39 1.76
CA MET A 21 21.60 -5.93 2.61
C MET A 21 21.63 -6.66 3.96
N THR A 22 21.46 -5.88 5.02
CA THR A 22 21.31 -6.39 6.39
C THR A 22 19.83 -6.52 6.70
N VAL A 23 19.40 -7.69 7.16
CA VAL A 23 17.99 -7.97 7.44
C VAL A 23 17.67 -7.75 8.91
N CYS A 24 16.58 -7.04 9.17
CA CYS A 24 15.99 -6.91 10.49
C CYS A 24 14.60 -7.54 10.48
N TYR A 25 14.38 -8.55 11.31
CA TYR A 25 13.08 -9.20 11.45
C TYR A 25 12.23 -8.49 12.49
N LEU A 26 11.00 -8.19 12.13
CA LEU A 26 10.01 -7.67 13.05
C LEU A 26 9.58 -8.74 14.07
N PRO A 27 9.15 -8.34 15.29
CA PRO A 27 8.54 -9.26 16.24
C PRO A 27 7.31 -9.94 15.62
N ALA A 28 7.00 -11.14 16.11
CA ALA A 28 5.83 -11.88 15.66
C ALA A 28 4.55 -11.06 15.93
N TYR A 29 3.57 -11.16 15.03
CA TYR A 29 2.28 -10.47 15.14
C TYR A 29 2.40 -8.96 15.37
N SER A 30 3.38 -8.31 14.76
CA SER A 30 3.58 -6.86 14.85
C SER A 30 3.27 -6.16 13.52
N PRO A 31 2.00 -6.16 13.06
CA PRO A 31 1.61 -5.53 11.80
C PRO A 31 1.86 -4.01 11.82
N ASP A 32 1.74 -3.38 12.98
CA ASP A 32 1.92 -1.94 13.17
C ASP A 32 3.36 -1.47 12.87
N PHE A 33 4.34 -2.37 12.99
CA PHE A 33 5.75 -2.07 12.68
C PHE A 33 6.13 -2.43 11.25
N ASN A 34 5.21 -2.98 10.45
CA ASN A 34 5.45 -3.35 9.07
C ASN A 34 5.06 -2.20 8.13
N PRO A 35 6.03 -1.47 7.53
CA PRO A 35 5.72 -0.27 6.75
C PRO A 35 4.80 -0.52 5.54
N ILE A 36 4.80 -1.75 5.00
CA ILE A 36 3.91 -2.10 3.89
C ILE A 36 2.44 -2.23 4.32
N GLU A 37 2.16 -2.60 5.58
CA GLU A 37 0.78 -2.69 6.06
C GLU A 37 0.15 -1.30 6.13
N VAL A 38 0.93 -0.31 6.55
CA VAL A 38 0.54 1.11 6.53
C VAL A 38 0.23 1.56 5.10
N TYR A 39 1.10 1.21 4.14
CA TYR A 39 0.86 1.52 2.73
C TYR A 39 -0.38 0.79 2.18
N GLY A 40 -0.57 -0.47 2.54
CA GLY A 40 -1.74 -1.26 2.16
C GLY A 40 -3.03 -0.68 2.74
N GLU A 41 -3.02 -0.22 3.99
CA GLU A 41 -4.16 0.44 4.65
C GLU A 41 -4.51 1.76 3.97
N PHE A 42 -3.49 2.54 3.62
CA PHE A 42 -3.66 3.75 2.82
C PHE A 42 -4.30 3.43 1.46
N LEU A 43 -3.77 2.46 0.72
CA LEU A 43 -4.33 2.04 -0.58
C LEU A 43 -5.76 1.52 -0.47
N ARG A 44 -6.07 0.73 0.58
CA ARG A 44 -7.43 0.25 0.83
C ARG A 44 -8.38 1.42 1.12
N SER A 45 -7.95 2.38 1.93
CA SER A 45 -8.75 3.57 2.24
C SER A 45 -9.02 4.43 1.01
N ASP A 46 -7.98 4.72 0.23
CA ASP A 46 -8.10 5.48 -1.03
C ASP A 46 -8.98 4.75 -2.06
N PHE A 47 -8.83 3.43 -2.17
CA PHE A 47 -9.65 2.60 -3.03
C PHE A 47 -11.13 2.61 -2.61
N LEU A 48 -11.41 2.47 -1.32
CA LEU A 48 -12.77 2.56 -0.79
C LEU A 48 -13.35 3.95 -1.03
N LEU A 49 -12.60 5.01 -0.78
CA LEU A 49 -13.01 6.38 -1.10
C LEU A 49 -13.32 6.54 -2.58
N ALA A 50 -12.50 5.98 -3.48
CA ALA A 50 -12.74 6.01 -4.91
C ALA A 50 -14.04 5.29 -5.29
N ILE A 51 -14.36 4.15 -4.66
CA ILE A 51 -15.63 3.43 -4.86
C ILE A 51 -16.81 4.28 -4.36
N PHE A 52 -16.74 4.80 -3.14
CA PHE A 52 -17.82 5.62 -2.57
C PHE A 52 -18.06 6.89 -3.39
N GLN A 53 -17.00 7.55 -3.85
CA GLN A 53 -17.12 8.69 -4.74
C GLN A 53 -17.73 8.31 -6.09
N ARG A 54 -17.46 7.12 -6.64
CA ARG A 54 -18.13 6.64 -7.86
C ARG A 54 -19.62 6.36 -7.62
N GLN A 55 -20.00 5.78 -6.49
CA GLN A 55 -21.41 5.59 -6.14
C GLN A 55 -22.13 6.91 -5.91
N SER A 56 -21.52 7.84 -5.16
CA SER A 56 -22.02 9.19 -4.96
C SER A 56 -22.14 9.94 -6.29
N LYS A 57 -21.16 9.83 -7.18
CA LYS A 57 -21.24 10.39 -8.54
C LYS A 57 -22.29 9.72 -9.41
N ASN A 58 -22.56 8.42 -9.26
CA ASN A 58 -23.64 7.75 -9.98
C ASN A 58 -25.01 8.21 -9.47
N LEU A 59 -25.17 8.39 -8.16
CA LEU A 59 -26.38 8.96 -7.53
C LEU A 59 -26.55 10.45 -7.87
N LEU A 60 -25.46 11.22 -7.88
CA LEU A 60 -25.43 12.61 -8.33
C LEU A 60 -25.61 12.71 -9.84
N ARG A 61 -25.21 11.74 -10.67
CA ARG A 61 -25.41 11.77 -12.13
C ARG A 61 -26.84 11.41 -12.51
N SER A 62 -27.53 10.62 -11.70
CA SER A 62 -29.00 10.52 -11.73
C SER A 62 -29.70 11.79 -11.21
N SER A 63 -28.97 12.75 -10.63
CA SER A 63 -29.58 13.94 -10.02
C SER A 63 -29.06 15.31 -10.51
N VAL A 64 -27.92 15.42 -11.20
CA VAL A 64 -27.25 16.70 -11.50
C VAL A 64 -26.38 16.60 -12.76
N HIS A 65 -26.80 17.37 -13.76
CA HIS A 65 -26.07 17.82 -14.93
C HIS A 65 -25.02 18.88 -14.52
N CYS A 66 -23.81 18.87 -15.12
CA CYS A 66 -22.70 19.85 -14.98
C CYS A 66 -21.84 19.72 -13.69
N THR A 67 -20.51 19.85 -13.61
CA THR A 67 -19.38 20.27 -14.49
C THR A 67 -18.05 19.79 -13.84
N SER A 68 -16.99 19.55 -14.63
CA SER A 68 -15.68 19.05 -14.17
C SER A 68 -14.67 20.15 -13.82
N VAL A 69 -13.78 19.92 -12.84
CA VAL A 69 -12.43 20.54 -12.83
C VAL A 69 -11.42 19.60 -12.14
N GLY A 70 -10.24 19.45 -12.74
CA GLY A 70 -9.25 18.40 -12.44
C GLY A 70 -8.08 18.80 -11.52
N GLY A 71 -7.27 17.80 -11.17
CA GLY A 71 -5.98 17.94 -10.47
C GLY A 71 -5.17 16.64 -10.52
N SER A 72 -3.91 16.73 -10.94
CA SER A 72 -2.98 15.60 -11.18
C SER A 72 -2.02 15.44 -9.98
N ILE A 73 -1.86 14.20 -9.48
CA ILE A 73 -0.89 13.86 -8.42
C ILE A 73 0.16 12.92 -9.02
N ARG A 74 1.45 13.29 -8.95
CA ARG A 74 2.60 12.45 -9.35
C ARG A 74 3.07 11.64 -8.15
N LEU A 75 3.14 10.30 -8.27
CA LEU A 75 3.86 9.43 -7.33
C LEU A 75 5.26 9.12 -7.86
N MET A 76 6.28 9.33 -7.01
CA MET A 76 7.66 8.86 -7.20
C MET A 76 7.76 7.37 -6.86
N PRO A 77 8.68 6.59 -7.47
CA PRO A 77 8.72 5.15 -7.27
C PRO A 77 9.44 4.81 -5.96
N LEU A 78 8.69 4.48 -4.92
CA LEU A 78 9.18 3.72 -3.77
C LEU A 78 8.94 2.24 -4.09
N VAL A 79 10.00 1.49 -4.39
CA VAL A 79 9.91 0.03 -4.63
C VAL A 79 9.71 -0.65 -3.27
N VAL A 80 8.46 -0.92 -2.91
CA VAL A 80 8.08 -1.73 -1.76
C VAL A 80 7.71 -3.11 -2.30
N PHE A 81 8.44 -4.14 -1.89
CA PHE A 81 8.13 -5.52 -2.27
C PHE A 81 6.84 -5.99 -1.58
N CYS A 82 5.81 -6.22 -2.38
CA CYS A 82 4.48 -6.70 -2.01
C CYS A 82 4.48 -8.23 -1.83
N GLN A 83 3.72 -8.70 -0.84
CA GLN A 83 3.04 -10.00 -0.84
C GLN A 83 1.56 -9.77 -1.07
#